data_AF-X1JTD6-F1
#
_entry.id   AF-X1JTD6-F1
#
_cell.length_a   1.000
_cell.length_b   1.000
_cell.length_c   1.000
_cell.angle_alpha   90.00
_cell.angle_beta   90.00
_cell.angle_gamma   90.00
#
_symmetry.space_group_name_H-M   'P 1'
#
loop_
_entity.id
_entity.type
_entity.pdbx_description
1 polymer ?
#
loop_
_entity_poly.entity_id
_entity_poly.type
_entity_poly.pdbx_seq_one_letter_code
_entity_poly.pdbx_strand_id
1 'polypeptide(L)' 'MKVLEAIWFTNNQGGTSGIIIVEEDVTGNRKAYIGVGNGIDEKADIEDILAWGSEFSLDTIDKIHHKVTQQSRR' A
#
# COMPACT_ATOMS: atom_id res chain seq x y z
N MET A 1 -4.77 1.16 -15.25
CA MET A 1 -4.02 1.69 -14.09
C MET A 1 -2.65 1.07 -14.12
N LYS A 2 -1.62 1.81 -13.70
CA LYS A 2 -0.23 1.35 -13.70
C LYS A 2 0.28 1.21 -12.27
N VAL A 3 0.83 0.05 -11.92
CA VAL A 3 1.53 -0.14 -10.64
C VAL A 3 2.85 0.62 -10.70
N LEU A 4 3.08 1.48 -9.71
CA LEU A 4 4.31 2.25 -9.55
C LEU A 4 5.26 1.58 -8.56
N GLU A 5 4.73 1.10 -7.43
CA GLU A 5 5.52 0.54 -6.33
C GLU A 5 4.69 -0.42 -5.48
N ALA A 6 5.34 -1.43 -4.90
CA ALA A 6 4.76 -2.32 -3.91
C ALA A 6 5.66 -2.34 -2.66
N ILE A 7 5.08 -1.98 -1.51
CA ILE A 7 5.80 -1.90 -0.24
C ILE A 7 5.24 -2.97 0.69
N TRP A 8 6.07 -3.97 0.99
CA TRP A 8 5.69 -5.10 1.83
C TRP A 8 6.20 -4.94 3.27
N PHE A 9 5.32 -5.18 4.24
CA PHE A 9 5.64 -5.05 5.67
C PHE A 9 5.91 -6.41 6.33
N THR A 10 5.35 -7.49 5.78
CA THR A 10 5.51 -8.85 6.30
C THR A 10 5.85 -9.83 5.18
N ASN A 11 6.54 -10.91 5.53
CA ASN A 11 7.02 -11.92 4.58
C ASN A 11 6.76 -13.35 5.07
N ASN A 12 5.61 -13.59 5.71
CA ASN A 12 5.26 -14.91 6.25
C ASN A 12 4.45 -15.73 5.23
N GLN A 13 4.72 -17.03 5.17
CA GLN A 13 3.83 -17.98 4.48
C GLN A 13 2.45 -17.95 5.16
N GLY A 14 1.42 -17.57 4.39
CA GLY A 14 0.03 -17.49 4.86
C GLY A 14 -0.48 -16.07 5.11
N GLY A 15 0.30 -15.04 4.80
CA GLY A 15 -0.15 -13.65 4.84
C GLY A 15 0.97 -12.64 4.66
N THR A 16 0.93 -11.86 3.58
CA THR A 16 1.79 -10.69 3.37
C THR A 16 0.95 -9.41 3.37
N SER A 17 1.25 -8.48 4.26
CA SER A 17 0.60 -7.17 4.30
C SER A 17 1.42 -6.18 3.50
N GLY A 18 0.77 -5.45 2.60
CA GLY A 18 1.45 -4.50 1.72
C GLY A 18 0.64 -3.26 1.39
N ILE A 19 1.34 -2.22 0.95
CA ILE A 19 0.79 -1.04 0.30
C ILE A 19 1.18 -1.06 -1.18
N ILE A 20 0.20 -0.96 -2.06
CA ILE A 20 0.39 -0.88 -3.51
C ILE A 20 0.09 0.55 -3.97
N ILE A 21 1.05 1.19 -4.63
CA ILE A 21 0.90 2.53 -5.18
C ILE A 21 0.66 2.41 -6.68
N VAL A 22 -0.41 3.02 -7.17
CA VAL A 22 -0.81 3.01 -8.58
C VAL A 22 -1.06 4.41 -9.11
N GLU A 23 -0.95 4.54 -10.44
CA GLU A 23 -1.38 5.70 -11.20
C GLU A 23 -2.59 5.33 -12.06
N GLU A 24 -3.66 6.12 -11.99
CA GLU A 24 -4.83 5.94 -12.85
C GLU A 24 -4.56 6.44 -14.27
N ASP A 25 -4.79 5.59 -15.28
CA ASP A 25 -4.48 5.93 -16.67
C ASP A 25 -5.30 7.13 -17.20
N VAL A 26 -6.51 7.34 -16.69
CA VAL A 26 -7.44 8.36 -17.19
C VAL A 26 -7.16 9.73 -16.57
N THR A 27 -6.94 9.77 -15.26
CA THR A 27 -6.80 11.02 -14.49
C THR A 27 -5.34 11.40 -14.23
N GLY A 28 -4.41 10.43 -14.31
CA GLY A 28 -3.03 10.57 -13.84
C GLY A 28 -2.91 10.65 -12.32
N ASN A 29 -4.00 10.47 -11.56
CA ASN A 29 -3.97 10.56 -10.12
C ASN A 29 -3.30 9.33 -9.50
N ARG A 30 -2.51 9.57 -8.46
CA ARG A 30 -1.91 8.50 -7.67
C ARG A 30 -2.86 8.05 -6.57
N LYS A 31 -3.01 6.74 -6.46
CA LYS A 31 -3.75 6.07 -5.38
C LYS A 31 -2.84 5.07 -4.69
N ALA A 32 -3.13 4.83 -3.42
CA ALA A 32 -2.51 3.74 -2.68
C ALA A 32 -3.61 2.77 -2.24
N TYR A 33 -3.29 1.49 -2.18
CA TYR A 33 -4.16 0.44 -1.65
C TYR A 33 -3.40 -0.31 -0.58
N ILE A 34 -4.05 -0.62 0.55
CA ILE A 34 -3.48 -1.45 1.61
C ILE A 34 -4.30 -2.72 1.74
N GLY A 35 -3.61 -3.85 1.89
CA GLY A 35 -4.28 -5.13 2.02
C GLY A 35 -3.34 -6.26 2.40
N VAL A 36 -3.88 -7.48 2.33
CA VAL A 36 -3.16 -8.71 2.65
C VAL A 36 -3.25 -9.65 1.46
N GLY A 37 -2.09 -10.06 0.95
CA GLY A 37 -1.93 -11.16 0.01
C GLY A 37 -1.57 -12.46 0.73
N ASN A 38 -1.49 -13.57 0.01
CA ASN A 38 -1.14 -14.88 0.57
C ASN A 38 0.38 -15.10 0.71
N GLY A 39 1.20 -14.27 0.05
CA GLY A 39 2.66 -14.28 0.14
C GLY A 39 3.34 -15.35 -0.73
N ILE A 40 2.63 -15.93 -1.71
CA ILE A 40 3.14 -16.98 -2.61
C ILE A 40 3.66 -16.37 -3.92
N ASP A 41 2.92 -15.45 -4.52
CA ASP A 41 3.25 -14.79 -5.77
C ASP A 41 2.96 -13.30 -5.67
N GLU A 42 3.99 -12.48 -5.79
CA GLU A 42 3.89 -11.03 -5.60
C GLU A 42 2.92 -10.38 -6.57
N LYS A 43 2.85 -10.86 -7.83
CA LYS A 43 1.95 -10.29 -8.82
C LYS A 43 0.50 -10.61 -8.48
N ALA A 44 0.21 -11.85 -8.09
CA ALA A 44 -1.11 -12.25 -7.63
C ALA A 44 -1.53 -11.47 -6.37
N ASP A 45 -0.60 -11.29 -5.42
CA ASP A 45 -0.85 -10.52 -4.21
C ASP A 45 -1.15 -9.04 -4.50
N ILE A 46 -0.44 -8.45 -5.47
CA ILE A 46 -0.72 -7.09 -5.96
C ILE A 46 -2.14 -7.02 -6.54
N GLU A 47 -2.51 -7.95 -7.42
CA GLU A 47 -3.84 -8.00 -8.04
C GLU A 47 -4.96 -8.19 -7.00
N ASP A 48 -4.75 -9.06 -6.01
CA ASP A 48 -5.69 -9.31 -4.90
C ASP A 48 -5.88 -8.05 -4.04
N ILE A 49 -4.80 -7.36 -3.68
CA ILE A 49 -4.88 -6.12 -2.89
C ILE A 49 -5.55 -5.00 -3.69
N LEU A 50 -5.33 -4.93 -4.99
CA LEU A 50 -6.00 -3.94 -5.83
C LEU A 50 -7.49 -4.21 -6.00
N ALA A 51 -7.91 -5.48 -5.97
CA ALA A 51 -9.30 -5.88 -6.09
C ALA A 51 -10.07 -5.76 -4.76
N TRP A 52 -9.45 -6.13 -3.64
CA TRP A 52 -10.12 -6.31 -2.35
C TRP A 52 -9.55 -5.50 -1.20
N GLY A 53 -8.38 -4.88 -1.39
CA GLY A 53 -7.76 -4.01 -0.41
C GLY A 53 -8.53 -2.71 -0.21
N SER A 54 -8.14 -1.98 0.83
CA SER A 54 -8.72 -0.67 1.13
C SER A 54 -7.93 0.42 0.40
N GLU A 55 -8.64 1.32 -0.28
CA GLU A 55 -8.01 2.54 -0.79
C GLU A 55 -7.45 3.35 0.40
N PHE A 56 -6.17 3.66 0.31
CA PHE A 56 -5.40 4.36 1.32
C PHE A 56 -5.21 5.81 0.91
N SER A 57 -5.86 6.73 1.63
CA SER A 57 -5.77 8.16 1.31
C SER A 57 -4.36 8.70 1.55
N LEU A 58 -3.89 9.60 0.67
CA LEU A 58 -2.59 10.27 0.83
C LEU A 58 -2.50 11.09 2.13
N ASP A 59 -3.63 11.66 2.59
CA ASP A 59 -3.73 12.32 3.91
C ASP A 59 -3.35 11.38 5.07
N THR A 60 -3.64 10.08 4.95
CA THR A 60 -3.23 9.10 5.96
C THR A 60 -1.72 8.88 5.97
N ILE A 61 -1.06 8.88 4.78
CA ILE A 61 0.40 8.82 4.68
C ILE A 61 1.02 10.04 5.38
N ASP A 62 0.52 11.24 5.11
CA ASP A 62 1.03 12.46 5.71
C ASP A 62 0.86 12.45 7.24
N LYS A 63 -0.27 11.95 7.75
CA LYS A 63 -0.51 11.75 9.18
C LYS A 63 0.48 10.78 9.81
N ILE A 64 0.76 9.65 9.15
CA ILE A 64 1.75 8.67 9.62
C ILE A 64 3.14 9.31 9.63
N HIS A 65 3.56 9.90 8.52
CA HIS A 65 4.86 10.55 8.40
C HIS A 65 5.06 11.62 9.47
N HIS A 66 4.07 12.50 9.66
CA HIS A 66 4.09 13.53 10.71
C HIS A 66 4.24 12.93 12.11
N LYS A 67 3.48 11.88 12.44
CA LYS A 67 3.54 11.23 13.76
C LYS A 67 4.84 10.48 14.02
N VAL A 68 5.45 9.91 12.99
CA VAL A 68 6.70 9.15 13.12
C VAL A 68 7.91 10.09 13.17
N THR A 69 7.86 11.22 12.45
CA THR A 69 9.00 12.17 12.36
C THR A 69 9.00 13.22 13.46
N GLN A 70 7.84 13.59 14.00
CA GLN A 70 7.78 14.45 15.18
C GLN A 70 7.83 13.61 16.46
N GLN A 71 9.05 13.28 16.89
CA GLN A 71 9.28 12.81 18.26
C GLN A 71 8.71 13.85 19.23
N SER A 72 7.85 13.40 20.14
CA SER A 72 7.52 14.19 21.33
C SER A 72 8.84 14.51 22.03
N ARG A 73 9.33 15.73 21.85
CA ARG A 73 10.34 16.33 22.74
C ARG A 73 9.69 16.36 24.13
N ARG A 74 9.94 15.33 24.92
CA ARG A 74 9.72 15.32 26.36
C ARG A 74 11.06 15.46 27.03
#